data_AF-A0A517PN70-F1
#
_entry.id   AF-A0A517PN70-F1
#
_cell.length_a   1.000
_cell.length_b   1.000
_cell.length_c   1.000
_cell.angle_alpha   90.00
_cell.angle_beta   90.00
_cell.angle_gamma   90.00
#
_symmetry.space_group_name_H-M   'P 1'
#
loop_
_entity.id
_entity.type
_entity.pdbx_description
1 polymer ?
#
loop_
_entity_poly.entity_id
_entity_poly.type
_entity_poly.pdbx_seq_one_letter_code
_entity_poly.pdbx_strand_id
1 'polypeptide(L)'
;MFDPFAFNGEPLGNYEVKSIYAITSCQIWGTRNCWSLSAQAGSSEPARTCEVKLEIQGDRKSGYNLVMSPEGFFTADSWHETRQAALETAHELFGVDVKDWTE
;
A
#
# COMPACT_ATOMS: atom_id res chain seq x y z
N MET A 1 44.15 -20.40 9.81
CA MET A 1 43.06 -21.38 9.67
C MET A 1 41.78 -20.56 9.71
N PHE A 2 41.11 -20.43 8.57
CA PHE A 2 39.89 -19.63 8.42
C PHE A 2 38.73 -20.61 8.56
N ASP A 3 37.84 -20.41 9.53
CA ASP A 3 36.64 -21.22 9.71
C ASP A 3 35.50 -20.64 8.84
N PRO A 4 35.11 -21.30 7.72
CA PRO A 4 34.09 -20.78 6.82
C PRO A 4 32.65 -20.97 7.35
N PHE A 5 32.48 -21.44 8.59
CA PHE A 5 31.17 -21.81 9.17
C PHE A 5 30.85 -21.12 10.50
N ALA A 6 31.52 -20.02 10.85
CA ALA A 6 31.07 -19.14 11.92
C ALA A 6 29.83 -18.31 11.47
N PHE A 7 28.79 -19.00 11.00
CA PHE A 7 27.45 -18.42 10.93
C PHE A 7 26.88 -18.61 12.33
N ASN A 8 27.06 -17.61 13.19
CA ASN A 8 26.41 -17.55 14.49
C ASN A 8 24.91 -17.73 14.23
N GLY A 9 24.40 -18.91 14.59
CA GLY A 9 23.01 -19.31 14.46
C GLY A 9 22.13 -18.55 15.45
N GLU A 10 22.13 -17.22 15.36
CA GLU A 10 21.03 -16.43 15.87
C GLU A 10 19.79 -16.89 15.10
N PRO A 11 18.72 -17.34 15.78
CA PRO A 11 17.46 -17.58 15.10
C PRO A 11 17.10 -16.26 14.41
N LEU A 12 17.02 -16.28 13.07
CA LEU A 12 16.46 -15.17 12.31
C LEU A 12 15.08 -14.95 12.90
N GLY A 13 14.96 -13.92 13.76
CA GLY A 13 13.74 -13.65 14.48
C GLY A 13 12.59 -13.74 13.49
N ASN A 14 11.53 -14.45 13.87
CA ASN A 14 10.27 -14.46 13.14
C ASN A 14 9.65 -13.06 13.23
N TYR A 15 10.31 -12.05 12.66
CA TYR A 15 9.73 -10.76 12.37
C TYR A 15 8.83 -11.01 11.17
N GLU A 16 7.64 -11.53 11.44
CA GLU A 16 6.53 -11.47 10.50
C GLU A 16 6.51 -10.05 9.94
N VAL A 17 6.75 -9.92 8.63
CA VAL A 17 6.54 -8.62 8.00
C VAL A 17 5.04 -8.50 7.88
N LYS A 18 4.42 -7.96 8.92
CA LYS A 18 2.97 -7.83 8.99
C LYS A 18 2.56 -6.76 8.00
N SER A 19 1.70 -7.17 7.06
CA SER A 19 0.92 -6.22 6.30
C SER A 19 0.14 -5.33 7.26
N ILE A 20 -0.04 -4.07 6.88
CA ILE A 20 -1.02 -3.20 7.51
C ILE A 20 -2.11 -2.84 6.52
N TYR A 21 -3.30 -2.62 7.04
CA TYR A 21 -4.52 -2.40 6.28
C TYR A 21 -5.16 -1.09 6.70
N ALA A 22 -5.75 -0.39 5.74
CA ALA A 22 -6.63 0.73 6.00
C ALA A 22 -7.81 0.70 5.02
N ILE A 23 -8.92 1.29 5.42
CA ILE A 23 -10.11 1.43 4.59
C ILE A 23 -10.45 2.91 4.54
N THR A 24 -10.68 3.42 3.33
CA THR A 24 -11.07 4.80 3.10
C THR A 24 -12.15 4.88 2.03
N SER A 25 -12.80 6.03 1.93
CA SER A 25 -13.81 6.32 0.89
C SER A 25 -13.29 7.45 0.01
N CYS A 26 -13.16 7.18 -1.28
CA CYS A 26 -12.67 8.18 -2.23
C CYS A 26 -13.58 8.25 -3.45
N GLN A 27 -13.60 9.43 -4.08
CA GLN A 27 -14.21 9.57 -5.39
C GLN A 27 -13.25 9.04 -6.44
N ILE A 28 -13.71 8.09 -7.23
CA ILE A 28 -12.95 7.45 -8.29
C ILE A 28 -13.70 7.60 -9.60
N TRP A 29 -12.97 7.86 -10.68
CA TRP A 29 -13.49 7.90 -12.03
C TRP A 29 -12.74 6.88 -12.90
N GLY A 30 -13.38 6.46 -13.99
CA GLY A 30 -12.81 5.52 -14.95
C GLY A 30 -13.71 4.31 -15.19
N THR A 31 -13.09 3.23 -15.64
CA THR A 31 -13.74 1.95 -15.95
C THR A 31 -13.27 0.86 -15.00
N ARG A 32 -13.89 -0.31 -15.05
CA ARG A 32 -13.47 -1.46 -14.25
C ARG A 32 -11.97 -1.78 -14.37
N ASN A 33 -11.34 -1.53 -15.52
CA ASN A 33 -9.94 -1.91 -15.79
C ASN A 33 -8.95 -0.76 -15.66
N CYS A 34 -9.43 0.49 -15.58
CA CYS A 34 -8.58 1.67 -15.49
C CYS A 34 -9.32 2.72 -14.66
N TRP A 35 -8.72 3.15 -13.56
CA TRP A 35 -9.33 4.14 -12.67
C TRP A 35 -8.31 5.18 -12.22
N SER A 36 -8.81 6.32 -11.79
CA SER A 36 -8.01 7.36 -11.15
C SER A 36 -8.86 8.08 -10.10
N LEU A 37 -8.20 8.77 -9.18
CA LEU A 37 -8.86 9.54 -8.13
C LEU A 37 -9.51 10.78 -8.75
N SER A 38 -10.77 11.03 -8.40
CA SER A 38 -11.57 12.12 -8.97
C SER A 38 -11.04 13.50 -8.65
N ALA A 39 -10.27 13.67 -7.57
CA ALA A 39 -9.58 14.93 -7.31
C ALA A 39 -8.56 15.28 -8.42
N GLN A 40 -8.13 14.27 -9.20
CA GLN A 40 -7.24 14.42 -10.36
C GLN A 40 -8.00 14.48 -11.71
N ALA A 41 -9.32 14.22 -11.73
CA ALA A 41 -10.15 14.39 -12.93
C ALA A 41 -10.68 15.82 -13.06
N GLY A 42 -10.80 16.30 -14.29
CA GLY A 42 -11.55 17.53 -14.57
C GLY A 42 -13.03 17.35 -14.18
N SER A 43 -13.72 18.43 -13.79
CA SER A 43 -15.08 18.45 -13.23
C SER A 43 -16.21 17.86 -14.12
N SER A 44 -15.89 17.26 -15.26
CA SER A 44 -16.84 16.74 -16.25
C SER A 44 -16.93 15.21 -16.28
N GLU A 45 -16.15 14.48 -15.50
CA GLU A 45 -16.15 13.01 -15.54
C GLU A 45 -17.06 12.39 -14.46
N PRO A 46 -17.74 11.27 -14.77
CA PRO A 46 -18.64 10.61 -13.84
C PRO A 46 -17.85 9.94 -12.72
N ALA A 47 -17.60 10.69 -11.64
CA ALA A 47 -16.96 10.18 -10.44
C ALA A 47 -17.98 9.43 -9.57
N ARG A 48 -17.57 8.29 -9.03
CA ARG A 48 -18.33 7.51 -8.05
C ARG A 48 -17.56 7.46 -6.74
N THR A 49 -18.25 7.71 -5.62
CA THR A 49 -17.70 7.41 -4.30
C THR A 49 -17.74 5.91 -4.07
N CYS A 50 -16.60 5.31 -3.73
CA CYS A 50 -16.50 3.90 -3.37
C CYS A 50 -15.45 3.69 -2.28
N GLU A 51 -15.57 2.54 -1.61
CA GLU A 51 -14.60 2.10 -0.62
C GLU A 51 -13.31 1.68 -1.31
N VAL A 52 -12.17 2.09 -0.77
CA VAL A 52 -10.84 1.69 -1.20
C VAL A 52 -10.16 0.99 -0.05
N LYS A 53 -9.79 -0.26 -0.27
CA LYS A 53 -8.97 -1.04 0.66
C LYS A 53 -7.51 -0.82 0.33
N LEU A 54 -6.77 -0.34 1.30
CA LEU A 54 -5.33 -0.13 1.20
C LEU A 54 -4.62 -1.21 2.01
N GLU A 55 -3.54 -1.75 1.46
CA GLU A 55 -2.66 -2.68 2.14
C GLU A 55 -1.20 -2.27 1.88
N ILE A 56 -0.38 -2.18 2.92
CA ILE A 56 1.07 -2.03 2.77
C ILE A 56 1.73 -3.35 3.14
N GLN A 57 2.26 -4.04 2.14
CA GLN A 57 2.97 -5.30 2.27
C GLN A 57 4.48 -5.01 2.30
N GLY A 58 5.16 -5.34 3.39
CA GLY A 58 6.62 -5.25 3.42
C GLY A 58 7.28 -6.54 2.92
N ASP A 59 8.26 -6.43 2.05
CA ASP A 59 9.20 -7.53 1.76
C ASP A 59 10.53 -7.26 2.46
N ARG A 60 11.06 -8.25 3.19
CA ARG A 60 12.30 -8.12 4.01
C ARG A 60 13.52 -7.63 3.22
N LYS A 61 13.48 -7.62 1.88
CA LYS A 61 14.60 -7.25 1.00
C LYS A 61 14.31 -6.13 0.01
N SER A 62 13.05 -5.91 -0.38
CA SER A 62 12.75 -5.19 -1.63
C SER A 62 11.88 -3.93 -1.48
N GLY A 63 11.55 -3.54 -0.24
CA GLY A 63 10.73 -2.37 0.05
C GLY A 63 9.31 -2.73 0.45
N TYR A 64 8.39 -1.78 0.27
CA TYR A 64 7.01 -1.83 0.71
C TYR A 64 6.09 -1.60 -0.48
N ASN A 65 5.17 -2.54 -0.71
CA ASN A 65 4.18 -2.47 -1.76
C ASN A 65 2.87 -1.92 -1.18
N LEU A 66 2.42 -0.77 -1.68
CA LEU A 66 1.11 -0.20 -1.41
C LEU A 66 0.11 -0.74 -2.43
N VAL A 67 -0.77 -1.63 -1.98
CA VAL A 67 -1.86 -2.19 -2.77
C VAL A 67 -3.13 -1.39 -2.53
N MET A 68 -3.80 -0.97 -3.60
CA MET A 68 -4.97 -0.11 -3.62
C MET A 68 -6.10 -0.85 -4.34
N SER A 69 -7.13 -1.27 -3.60
CA SER A 69 -8.24 -2.07 -4.13
C SER A 69 -9.58 -1.33 -3.97
N PRO A 70 -9.99 -0.55 -4.98
CA PRO A 70 -11.29 0.11 -4.96
C PRO A 70 -12.43 -0.84 -5.29
N GLU A 71 -13.57 -0.70 -4.61
CA GLU A 71 -14.73 -1.56 -4.82
C GLU A 71 -15.29 -1.42 -6.25
N GLY A 72 -15.28 -2.52 -7.00
CA GLY A 72 -15.80 -2.57 -8.37
C GLY A 72 -14.81 -2.13 -9.44
N PHE A 73 -13.57 -1.83 -9.06
CA PHE A 73 -12.47 -1.44 -9.94
C PHE A 73 -11.27 -2.40 -9.79
N PHE A 74 -10.33 -2.33 -10.73
CA PHE A 74 -9.12 -3.15 -10.72
C PHE A 74 -8.17 -2.71 -9.59
N THR A 75 -7.47 -3.66 -8.96
CA THR A 75 -6.47 -3.34 -7.95
C THR A 75 -5.23 -2.73 -8.57
N ALA A 76 -4.75 -1.60 -8.04
CA ALA A 76 -3.47 -1.00 -8.41
C ALA A 76 -2.44 -1.23 -7.31
N ASP A 77 -1.16 -1.17 -7.65
CA ASP A 77 -0.06 -1.27 -6.70
C ASP A 77 1.04 -0.25 -6.96
N SER A 78 1.80 0.10 -5.92
CA SER A 78 2.94 1.01 -6.00
C SER A 78 4.04 0.59 -5.05
N TRP A 79 5.28 0.60 -5.54
CA TRP A 79 6.45 0.16 -4.79
C TRP A 79 7.20 1.34 -4.18
N HIS A 80 7.52 1.23 -2.89
CA HIS A 80 8.21 2.24 -2.12
C HIS A 80 9.41 1.65 -1.39
N GLU A 81 10.49 2.42 -1.25
CA GLU A 81 11.70 1.95 -0.55
C GLU A 81 11.47 1.76 0.95
N THR A 82 10.55 2.54 1.55
CA THR A 82 10.28 2.52 2.99
C THR A 82 8.78 2.49 3.28
N ARG A 83 8.42 1.95 4.47
CA ARG A 83 7.03 1.95 4.96
C ARG A 83 6.49 3.36 5.08
N GLN A 84 7.34 4.28 5.53
CA GLN A 84 6.96 5.68 5.69
C GLN A 84 6.60 6.31 4.34
N ALA A 85 7.37 6.05 3.29
CA ALA A 85 7.07 6.54 1.95
C ALA A 85 5.74 5.97 1.40
N ALA A 86 5.43 4.71 1.69
CA ALA A 86 4.14 4.11 1.34
C ALA A 86 2.97 4.76 2.11
N LEU A 87 3.16 5.04 3.41
CA LEU A 87 2.18 5.75 4.24
C LEU A 87 1.96 7.20 3.78
N GLU A 88 3.04 7.91 3.44
CA GLU A 88 2.98 9.27 2.90
C GLU A 88 2.23 9.29 1.56
N THR A 89 2.54 8.35 0.67
CA THR A 89 1.83 8.21 -0.62
C THR A 89 0.34 7.94 -0.39
N ALA A 90 -0.01 7.07 0.56
CA ALA A 90 -1.40 6.80 0.89
C ALA A 90 -2.12 8.01 1.50
N HIS A 91 -1.42 8.81 2.31
CA HIS A 91 -1.94 10.07 2.84
C HIS A 91 -2.16 11.10 1.74
N GLU A 92 -1.19 11.29 0.85
CA GLU A 92 -1.28 12.26 -0.25
C GLU A 92 -2.39 11.92 -1.25
N LEU A 93 -2.56 10.63 -1.57
CA LEU A 93 -3.54 10.18 -2.56
C LEU A 93 -4.94 10.01 -1.95
N PHE A 94 -5.04 9.40 -0.77
CA PHE A 94 -6.32 8.97 -0.20
C PHE A 94 -6.69 9.67 1.11
N GLY A 95 -5.83 10.54 1.62
CA GLY A 95 -6.08 11.27 2.88
C GLY A 95 -6.07 10.39 4.13
N VAL A 96 -5.48 9.19 4.07
CA VAL A 96 -5.46 8.24 5.19
C VAL A 96 -4.32 8.60 6.14
N ASP A 97 -4.62 8.82 7.42
CA ASP A 97 -3.59 9.09 8.42
C ASP A 97 -2.93 7.78 8.89
N VAL A 98 -1.69 7.86 9.36
CA VAL A 98 -0.95 6.70 9.92
C VAL A 98 -1.72 5.99 11.04
N LYS A 99 -2.56 6.72 11.78
CA LYS A 99 -3.38 6.19 12.88
C LYS A 99 -4.55 5.29 12.44
N ASP A 100 -4.96 5.40 11.18
CA ASP A 100 -6.10 4.67 10.63
C ASP A 100 -5.70 3.29 10.10
N TRP A 101 -4.40 2.96 10.15
CA TRP A 101 -3.86 1.68 9.75
C TRP A 101 -3.86 0.65 10.88
N THR A 102 -4.22 -0.58 10.56
CA THR A 102 -4.26 -1.72 11.49
C THR A 102 -3.44 -2.89 10.96
N GLU A 103 -2.81 -3.66 11.85
CA GLU A 103 -2.15 -4.94 11.53
C GLU A 103 -3.15 -6.08 11.30
#